data_AF-A0A939UMY0-F1
#
_entry.id   AF-A0A939UMY0-F1
#
_cell.length_a   1.000
_cell.length_b   1.000
_cell.length_c   1.000
_cell.angle_alpha   90.00
_cell.angle_beta   90.00
_cell.angle_gamma   90.00
#
_symmetry.space_group_name_H-M   'P 1'
#
loop_
_entity.id
_entity.type
_entity.pdbx_description
1 polymer ?
#
loop_
_entity_poly.entity_id
_entity_poly.type
_entity_poly.pdbx_seq_one_letter_code
_entity_poly.pdbx_strand_id
1 'polypeptide(L)' 'ITSIVSLAQKIGMQTLSEGVETQEAYDFLKSIGCQRLQGFLFGKPMPKDEIIEKILSGYYKLDA' A
#
# COMPACT_ATOMS: atom_id res chain seq x y z
N ILE A 1 14.93 3.41 5.22
CA ILE A 1 13.51 2.97 5.28
C ILE A 1 13.28 2.09 6.51
N THR A 2 14.02 0.99 6.70
CA THR A 2 13.87 0.08 7.87
C THR A 2 13.83 0.80 9.22
N SER A 3 14.76 1.71 9.52
CA SER A 3 14.78 2.43 10.79
C SER A 3 13.53 3.27 11.04
N ILE A 4 12.93 3.84 9.98
CA ILE A 4 11.69 4.63 10.06
C ILE A 4 10.51 3.69 10.36
N VAL A 5 10.44 2.56 9.67
CA VAL A 5 9.41 1.53 9.91
C VAL A 5 9.50 1.00 11.34
N SER A 6 10.70 0.68 11.82
CA SER A 6 10.91 0.25 13.21
C SER A 6 10.58 1.34 14.23
N LEU A 7 10.86 2.61 13.95
CA LEU A 7 10.46 3.72 14.82
C LEU A 7 8.94 3.82 14.89
N ALA A 8 8.26 3.82 13.74
CA ALA A 8 6.80 3.89 13.67
C ALA A 8 6.14 2.75 14.47
N GLN A 9 6.65 1.52 14.33
CA GLN A 9 6.18 0.38 15.13
C GLN A 9 6.35 0.61 16.64
N LYS A 10 7.50 1.14 17.08
CA LYS A 10 7.76 1.41 18.51
C LYS A 10 6.83 2.46 19.12
N ILE A 11 6.39 3.42 18.32
CA ILE A 11 5.47 4.49 18.78
C ILE A 11 4.00 4.18 18.45
N GLY A 12 3.69 2.96 17.97
CA GLY A 12 2.31 2.56 17.64
C GLY A 12 1.72 3.29 16.43
N MET A 13 2.56 3.80 15.53
CA MET A 13 2.13 4.52 14.32
C MET A 13 2.08 3.58 13.11
N GLN A 14 1.06 3.75 12.27
CA GLN A 14 0.94 3.02 11.00
C GLN A 14 1.89 3.60 9.95
N THR A 15 2.43 2.73 9.09
CA THR A 15 3.29 3.14 7.97
C THR A 15 2.56 3.00 6.65
N LEU A 16 2.76 3.99 5.77
CA LEU A 16 2.40 3.94 4.35
C LEU A 16 3.64 4.27 3.54
N SER A 17 4.00 3.40 2.60
CA SER A 17 4.97 3.73 1.56
C SER A 17 4.25 3.97 0.25
N GLU A 18 4.45 5.15 -0.33
CA GLU A 18 3.94 5.53 -1.65
C GLU A 18 5.00 5.29 -2.73
N GLY A 19 4.59 5.16 -3.99
CA GLY A 19 5.50 4.94 -5.13
C GLY A 19 6.00 3.50 -5.29
N VAL A 20 5.26 2.50 -4.82
CA VAL A 20 5.61 1.08 -5.01
C VAL A 20 5.25 0.62 -6.44
N GLU A 21 6.25 0.56 -7.31
CA GLU A 21 6.07 0.26 -8.73
C GLU A 21 6.56 -1.13 -9.16
N THR A 22 7.47 -1.75 -8.39
CA THR A 22 8.07 -3.04 -8.74
C THR A 22 7.84 -4.08 -7.65
N GLN A 23 7.87 -5.35 -8.06
CA GLN A 23 7.73 -6.49 -7.15
C GLN A 23 8.86 -6.51 -6.10
N GLU A 24 10.08 -6.15 -6.47
CA GLU A 24 11.23 -6.09 -5.56
C GLU A 24 11.03 -5.03 -4.47
N ALA A 25 10.49 -3.86 -4.83
CA ALA A 25 10.18 -2.81 -3.87
C ALA A 25 9.10 -3.26 -2.88
N TYR A 26 8.05 -3.93 -3.38
CA TYR A 26 7.02 -4.53 -2.55
C TYR A 26 7.59 -5.58 -1.59
N ASP A 27 8.40 -6.52 -2.09
CA ASP A 27 8.96 -7.60 -1.29
C ASP A 27 9.88 -7.05 -0.19
N PHE A 28 10.71 -6.06 -0.51
CA PHE A 28 11.53 -5.37 0.48
C PHE A 28 10.68 -4.69 1.55
N LEU A 29 9.72 -3.85 1.16
CA LEU A 29 8.87 -3.10 2.10
C LEU A 29 8.04 -4.03 3.00
N LYS A 30 7.57 -5.15 2.45
CA LYS A 30 6.88 -6.20 3.20
C LYS A 30 7.82 -6.89 4.19
N SER A 31 9.04 -7.21 3.78
CA SER A 31 10.03 -7.90 4.64
C SER A 31 10.42 -7.09 5.88
N ILE A 32 10.41 -5.75 5.79
CA ILE A 32 10.73 -4.86 6.92
C ILE A 32 9.50 -4.48 7.76
N GLY A 33 8.32 -5.00 7.42
CA GLY A 33 7.08 -4.78 8.16
C GLY A 33 6.41 -3.42 7.89
N CYS A 34 6.56 -2.87 6.68
CA CYS A 34 5.74 -1.73 6.25
C CYS A 34 4.29 -2.19 6.10
N GLN A 35 3.34 -1.46 6.70
CA GLN A 35 1.97 -1.95 6.88
C GLN A 35 1.08 -1.69 5.66
N ARG A 36 1.20 -0.51 5.05
CA ARG A 36 0.40 -0.10 3.90
C ARG A 36 1.31 0.32 2.76
N LEU A 37 0.87 0.04 1.54
CA LEU A 37 1.64 0.28 0.33
C LEU A 37 0.72 0.89 -0.72
N GLN A 38 1.25 1.85 -1.48
CA GLN A 38 0.57 2.47 -2.61
C GLN A 38 1.55 2.62 -3.77
N GLY A 39 1.10 2.34 -4.98
CA GLY A 39 1.86 2.60 -6.19
C GLY A 39 1.30 1.84 -7.39
N PHE A 40 1.90 2.06 -8.56
CA PHE A 40 1.40 1.52 -9.83
C PHE A 40 1.44 0.00 -9.92
N LEU A 41 2.22 -0.67 -9.06
CA LEU A 41 2.16 -2.12 -8.92
C LEU A 41 0.75 -2.60 -8.53
N PHE A 42 0.00 -1.81 -7.75
CA PHE A 42 -1.35 -2.14 -7.27
C PHE A 42 -2.47 -1.50 -8.10
N GLY A 43 -2.21 -0.29 -8.60
CA GLY A 43 -3.20 0.47 -9.35
C GLY A 43 -2.69 1.87 -9.67
N LYS A 44 -3.04 2.34 -10.87
CA LYS A 44 -2.82 3.74 -11.25
C LYS A 44 -3.94 4.61 -10.68
N PRO A 45 -3.67 5.92 -10.45
CA PRO A 45 -4.73 6.90 -10.26
C PRO A 45 -5.77 6.76 -11.37
N MET A 46 -7.03 6.76 -10.97
CA MET A 46 -8.17 6.62 -11.87
C MET A 46 -9.29 7.56 -11.45
N PRO A 47 -10.20 7.92 -12.37
CA PRO A 47 -11.42 8.64 -12.05
C PRO A 47 -12.22 7.98 -10.93
N LYS A 48 -12.99 8.80 -10.20
CA LYS A 48 -13.84 8.36 -9.09
C LYS A 48 -14.80 7.24 -9.50
N ASP A 49 -15.42 7.37 -10.67
CA ASP A 49 -16.45 6.42 -11.10
C ASP A 49 -15.85 5.05 -11.43
N GLU A 50 -14.63 5.01 -11.98
CA GLU A 50 -13.91 3.77 -12.25
C GLU A 50 -13.53 3.02 -10.96
N ILE A 51 -13.06 3.72 -9.92
CA ILE A 51 -12.72 3.05 -8.66
C ILE A 51 -13.98 2.54 -7.95
N ILE A 52 -15.09 3.27 -8.02
CA ILE A 52 -16.38 2.82 -7.47
C ILE A 52 -16.84 1.54 -8.16
N GLU A 53 -16.82 1.51 -9.49
CA GLU A 53 -17.20 0.31 -10.26
C GLU A 53 -16.32 -0.91 -9.89
N LYS A 54 -15.00 -0.71 -9.77
CA LYS A 54 -14.06 -1.78 -9.38
C LYS A 54 -14.28 -2.27 -7.95
N ILE A 55 -14.65 -1.39 -7.02
CA ILE A 55 -15.01 -1.80 -5.65
C ILE A 55 -16.31 -2.60 -5.66
N LEU A 56 -17.34 -2.12 -6.36
CA LEU A 56 -18.67 -2.77 -6.41
C LEU A 56 -18.65 -4.12 -7.14
N SER A 57 -17.80 -4.27 -8.15
CA SER A 57 -17.58 -5.54 -8.85
C SER A 57 -16.70 -6.54 -8.07
N GLY A 58 -16.13 -6.12 -6.94
CA GLY A 58 -15.22 -6.94 -6.13
C GLY A 58 -13.81 -7.08 -6.69
N TYR A 59 -13.46 -6.29 -7.72
CA TYR A 59 -12.10 -6.22 -8.27
C TYR A 59 -11.11 -5.69 -7.24
N TYR A 60 -11.53 -4.71 -6.43
CA TYR A 60 -10.84 -4.31 -5.21
C TYR A 60 -11.64 -4.76 -3.99
N LYS A 61 -10.95 -5.32 -3.00
CA LYS A 61 -11.54 -5.63 -1.69
C LYS A 61 -11.21 -4.50 -0.73
N LEU A 62 -12.23 -3.99 -0.05
CA LEU A 62 -12.04 -3.13 1.11
C LEU A 62 -11.79 -4.06 2.30
N ASP A 63 -10.56 -4.10 2.78
CA ASP A 63 -10.30 -4.63 4.12
C ASP A 63 -10.78 -3.55 5.10
N ALA A 64 -11.97 -3.76 5.67
CA ALA A 64 -12.54 -2.91 6.71
C ALA A 64 -11.85 -3.15 8.06
#